data_AF-A0A960Y2W2-F1
#
_entry.id   AF-A0A960Y2W2-F1
#
_cell.length_a   1.000
_cell.length_b   1.000
_cell.length_c   1.000
_cell.angle_alpha   90.00
_cell.angle_beta   90.00
_cell.angle_gamma   90.00
#
_symmetry.space_group_name_H-M   'P 1'
#
loop_
_entity.id
_entity.type
_entity.pdbx_description
1 polymer ?
#
loop_
_entity_poly.entity_id
_entity_poly.type
_entity_poly.pdbx_seq_one_letter_code
_entity_poly.pdbx_strand_id
1 'polypeptide(L)' 'MNGILLDNGYPIINLPAKRQLEFNTKMIRFYDTGEEEDMNDFLRDCLSEKILRIMKE' A
#
# COMPACT_ATOMS: atom_id res chain seq x y z
N MET A 1 0.64 0.65 8.88
CA MET A 1 -0.39 1.06 7.89
C MET A 1 -1.71 0.31 8.05
N ASN A 2 -1.78 -1.02 8.00
CA ASN A 2 -3.07 -1.74 8.15
C ASN A 2 -3.83 -1.45 9.45
N GLY A 3 -3.14 -1.23 10.57
CA GLY A 3 -3.78 -0.84 11.83
C GLY A 3 -4.50 0.52 11.75
N ILE A 4 -3.90 1.51 11.08
CA ILE A 4 -4.50 2.85 10.89
C ILE A 4 -5.71 2.75 9.96
N LEU A 5 -5.61 1.94 8.91
CA LEU A 5 -6.73 1.71 7.98
C LEU A 5 -7.92 1.10 8.70
N LEU A 6 -7.71 0.03 9.48
CA LEU A 6 -8.76 -0.62 10.25
C LEU A 6 -9.39 0.30 11.29
N ASP A 7 -8.58 1.11 11.99
CA ASP A 7 -9.05 2.08 12.98
C ASP A 7 -9.96 3.16 12.35
N ASN A 8 -9.68 3.52 11.09
CA ASN A 8 -10.49 4.48 10.32
C ASN A 8 -11.62 3.81 9.51
N GLY A 9 -11.88 2.51 9.71
CA GLY A 9 -12.94 1.77 9.01
C GLY A 9 -12.63 1.41 7.55
N TYR A 10 -11.40 1.62 7.09
CA TYR A 10 -10.95 1.25 5.76
C TYR A 10 -10.53 -0.22 5.68
N PRO A 11 -10.72 -0.86 4.51
CA PRO A 11 -10.26 -2.23 4.29
C PRO A 11 -8.73 -2.31 4.29
N ILE A 12 -8.22 -3.45 4.77
CA ILE A 12 -6.78 -3.75 4.75
C ILE A 12 -6.24 -3.85 3.33
N ILE A 13 -4.97 -3.44 3.17
CA ILE A 13 -4.24 -3.72 1.93
C ILE A 13 -3.83 -5.19 1.97
N ASN A 14 -4.50 -6.02 1.19
CA ASN A 14 -4.15 -7.42 1.05
C ASN A 14 -3.21 -7.59 -0.15
N LEU A 15 -1.91 -7.64 0.12
CA LEU A 15 -0.91 -7.73 -0.92
C LEU A 15 -0.89 -9.14 -1.53
N PRO A 16 -1.03 -9.31 -2.85
CA PRO A 16 -0.89 -10.62 -3.48
C PRO A 16 0.51 -11.20 -3.23
N ALA A 17 0.61 -12.49 -2.88
CA ALA A 17 1.89 -13.16 -2.64
C ALA A 17 2.87 -13.01 -3.83
N LYS A 18 2.36 -12.95 -5.07
CA LYS A 18 3.14 -12.72 -6.29
C LYS A 18 3.89 -11.38 -6.32
N ARG A 19 3.39 -10.37 -5.59
CA ARG A 19 3.97 -9.01 -5.52
C ARG A 19 4.76 -8.74 -4.24
N GLN A 20 4.92 -9.76 -3.39
CA GLN A 20 5.65 -9.62 -2.13
C GLN A 20 7.13 -9.30 -2.33
N LEU A 21 7.76 -9.87 -3.37
CA LEU A 21 9.15 -9.55 -3.71
C LEU A 21 9.32 -8.08 -4.12
N GLU A 22 8.41 -7.57 -4.95
CA GLU A 22 8.40 -6.18 -5.41
C GLU A 22 8.23 -5.20 -4.24
N PHE A 23 7.31 -5.50 -3.32
CA PHE A 23 7.13 -4.76 -2.08
C PHE A 23 8.40 -4.76 -1.22
N ASN A 24 9.03 -5.92 -1.00
CA ASN A 24 10.24 -6.01 -0.20
C ASN A 24 11.39 -5.18 -0.80
N THR A 25 11.57 -5.23 -2.12
CA THR A 25 12.58 -4.42 -2.81
C THR A 25 12.31 -2.92 -2.67
N LYS A 26 11.06 -2.49 -2.83
CA LYS A 26 10.67 -1.08 -2.64
C LYS A 26 10.84 -0.63 -1.18
N MET A 27 10.53 -1.49 -0.22
CA MET A 27 10.75 -1.21 1.21
C MET A 27 12.23 -1.01 1.54
N ILE A 28 13.13 -1.81 0.97
CA ILE A 28 14.57 -1.63 1.16
C ILE A 28 15.00 -0.25 0.64
N ARG A 29 14.57 0.11 -0.57
CA ARG A 29 14.87 1.43 -1.14
C ARG A 29 14.30 2.56 -0.30
N PHE A 30 13.09 2.41 0.23
CA PHE A 30 12.49 3.39 1.14
C PHE A 30 13.32 3.58 2.42
N TYR A 31 13.85 2.50 3.03
CA TYR A 31 14.72 2.64 4.20
C TYR A 31 16.04 3.34 3.89
N ASP A 32 16.56 3.19 2.67
CA ASP A 32 17.82 3.84 2.25
C ASP A 32 17.65 5.31 1.84
N THR A 33 16.55 5.66 1.14
CA THR A 33 16.35 7.00 0.57
C THR A 33 15.36 7.86 1.33
N GLY A 34 14.48 7.25 2.14
CA GLY A 34 13.31 7.91 2.73
C GLY A 34 12.23 8.29 1.71
N GLU A 35 12.35 7.90 0.44
CA GLU A 35 11.40 8.27 -0.61
C GLU A 35 10.13 7.42 -0.53
N GLU A 36 9.06 8.03 -0.01
CA GLU A 36 7.75 7.38 0.18
C GLU A 36 6.94 7.26 -1.12
N GLU A 37 7.26 8.05 -2.15
CA GLU A 37 6.47 8.19 -3.39
C GLU A 37 6.33 6.85 -4.12
N ASP A 38 7.47 6.22 -4.38
CA ASP A 38 7.57 4.93 -5.07
C ASP A 38 6.80 3.80 -4.36
N MET A 39 6.72 3.90 -3.02
CA MET A 39 6.02 2.96 -2.16
C MET A 39 4.51 3.22 -2.15
N ASN A 40 4.12 4.49 -2.07
CA ASN A 40 2.72 4.91 -2.11
C ASN A 40 2.06 4.57 -3.45
N ASP A 41 2.76 4.77 -4.57
CA ASP A 41 2.24 4.41 -5.88
C ASP A 41 2.04 2.90 -6.02
N PHE A 42 3.00 2.10 -5.55
CA PHE A 42 2.87 0.65 -5.53
C PHE A 42 1.68 0.19 -4.67
N LEU A 43 1.50 0.78 -3.49
CA LEU A 43 0.39 0.45 -2.60
C LEU A 43 -0.96 0.85 -3.22
N ARG A 44 -1.03 2.00 -3.89
CA ARG A 44 -2.24 2.45 -4.63
C ARG A 44 -2.55 1.55 -5.81
N ASP A 45 -1.55 1.06 -6.52
CA ASP A 45 -1.72 0.09 -7.60
C ASP A 45 -2.15 -1.29 -7.07
N CYS A 46 -1.77 -1.65 -5.84
CA CYS A 46 -2.27 -2.84 -5.16
C CYS A 46 -3.69 -2.69 -4.60
N LEU A 47 -4.18 -1.46 -4.42
CA LEU A 47 -5.51 -1.19 -3.92
C LEU A 47 -6.53 -1.37 -5.06
N SER A 48 -7.52 -2.23 -4.85
CA SER A 48 -8.63 -2.40 -5.79
C SER A 48 -9.40 -1.08 -5.98
N GLU A 49 -9.88 -0.81 -7.20
CA GLU A 49 -10.77 0.33 -7.50
C GLU A 49 -11.93 0.48 -6.51
N LYS A 50 -12.39 -0.63 -5.91
CA LYS A 50 -13.45 -0.61 -4.90
C LYS A 50 -13.03 0.14 -3.63
N ILE A 51 -11.77 0.01 -3.20
CA ILE A 51 -11.23 0.73 -2.04
C ILE A 51 -11.00 2.21 -2.38
N LEU A 52 -10.48 2.48 -3.58
CA LEU A 52 -10.29 3.84 -4.08
C LEU A 52 -11.62 4.60 -4.20
N ARG A 53 -12.72 3.91 -4.54
CA ARG A 53 -14.07 4.49 -4.54
C ARG A 53 -14.58 4.81 -3.13
N ILE A 54 -14.39 3.91 -2.17
CA ILE A 54 -14.78 4.14 -0.76
C ILE A 54 -14.01 5.31 -0.14
N MET A 55 -12.75 5.52 -0.53
CA MET A 55 -11.94 6.65 -0.04
C MET A 55 -12.28 8.00 -0.68
N LYS A 56 -13.10 8.02 -1.74
CA LYS A 56 -13.46 9.23 -2.49
C LYS A 56 -14.82 9.83 -2.11
N GLU A 57 -15.61 9.10 -1.34
CA GLU A 57 -16.87 9.57 -0.71
C GLU A 57 -16.59 10.05 0.72
#